data_AF-A0A519PVQ8-F1
#
_entry.id   AF-A0A519PVQ8-F1
#
_cell.length_a   1.000
_cell.length_b   1.000
_cell.length_c   1.000
_cell.angle_alpha   90.00
_cell.angle_beta   90.00
_cell.angle_gamma   90.00
#
_symmetry.space_group_name_H-M   'P 1'
#
loop_
_entity.id
_entity.type
_entity.pdbx_description
1 polymer ?
#
loop_
_entity_poly.entity_id
_entity_poly.type
_entity_poly.pdbx_seq_one_letter_code
_entity_poly.pdbx_strand_id
1 'polypeptide(L)'
;MTDETETRKRSVIDRWFPERHLYHRIAGGEVRGHVLTPGKQMLAALAVVAFGGWTLVASGGFLFDLIVRANANDAISQNRAASERLNADLQARLDSAVVRMSATNGSLDEMAQMVERRHAALTQVMGMFHGVEGAEAALKPAPMARPNDAPLRRILAVRMDQERLIARAEDFAQSRAERLRLAFRLAGLNPAAYSPQGSGLGGPLVEAKDPRALAAIMDVDEPFAVRIRHAADNLNDMRGLADAAESLPFDRPTQARTTSGFGVRFDPFNGRPALHQGQDFAAPLNTPIYATAPGVVS
;
A
#
# COMPACT_ATOMS: atom_id res chain seq x y z
N MET A 1 24.85 -125.29 37.74
CA MET A 1 23.52 -125.27 37.07
C MET A 1 22.57 -124.61 38.04
N THR A 2 22.07 -123.40 37.84
CA THR A 2 21.58 -122.78 36.60
C THR A 2 21.88 -121.30 36.56
N ASP A 3 22.22 -120.87 35.35
CA ASP A 3 22.56 -119.54 34.88
C ASP A 3 21.24 -118.80 34.58
N GLU A 4 20.93 -117.73 35.31
CA GLU A 4 19.88 -116.79 34.89
C GLU A 4 20.55 -115.58 34.26
N THR A 5 20.74 -115.69 32.95
CA THR A 5 21.21 -114.64 32.08
C THR A 5 20.13 -113.56 31.95
N GLU A 6 20.22 -112.49 32.74
CA GLU A 6 19.54 -111.24 32.41
C GLU A 6 20.13 -110.67 31.12
N THR A 7 19.43 -110.88 30.01
CA THR A 7 19.71 -110.24 28.73
C THR A 7 19.36 -108.76 28.81
N ARG A 8 20.26 -107.96 29.38
CA ARG A 8 20.21 -106.50 29.32
C ARG A 8 20.35 -106.07 27.85
N LYS A 9 19.22 -105.83 27.19
CA LYS A 9 19.15 -105.27 25.83
C LYS A 9 20.05 -104.03 25.76
N ARG A 10 21.14 -104.10 24.99
CA ARG A 10 22.01 -102.94 24.72
C ARG A 10 21.16 -101.85 24.10
N SER A 11 21.01 -100.74 24.82
CA SER A 11 20.25 -99.58 24.37
C SER A 11 20.93 -98.99 23.13
N VAL A 12 20.15 -98.44 22.18
CA VAL A 12 20.66 -97.75 20.99
C VAL A 12 21.67 -96.64 21.35
N ILE A 13 21.54 -96.10 22.57
CA ILE A 13 22.42 -95.10 23.17
C ILE A 13 23.85 -95.63 23.35
N ASP A 14 24.04 -96.88 23.79
CA ASP A 14 25.37 -97.48 24.00
C ASP A 14 26.10 -97.74 22.67
N ARG A 15 25.36 -97.80 21.56
CA ARG A 15 25.93 -97.98 20.21
C ARG A 15 26.51 -96.68 19.65
N TRP A 16 25.92 -95.52 19.98
CA TRP A 16 26.38 -94.21 19.53
C TRP A 16 27.35 -93.54 20.53
N PHE A 17 27.21 -93.82 21.82
CA PHE A 17 28.04 -93.26 22.89
C PHE A 17 28.65 -94.38 23.74
N PRO A 18 29.68 -95.10 23.26
CA PRO A 18 30.33 -96.14 24.04
C PRO A 18 31.07 -95.53 25.25
N GLU A 19 31.20 -96.31 26.33
CA GLU A 19 32.04 -95.93 27.47
C GLU A 19 33.48 -95.69 27.01
N ARG A 20 34.03 -94.51 27.35
CA ARG A 20 35.41 -94.15 27.03
C ARG A 20 36.16 -93.85 28.32
N HIS A 21 37.31 -94.48 28.47
CA HIS A 21 38.22 -94.24 29.59
C HIS A 21 39.30 -93.26 29.16
N LEU A 22 39.28 -92.05 29.72
CA LEU A 22 40.29 -91.04 29.46
C LEU A 22 41.32 -91.10 30.59
N TYR A 23 42.55 -91.47 30.28
CA TYR A 23 43.66 -91.52 31.24
C TYR A 23 44.54 -90.31 31.02
N HIS A 24 44.49 -89.36 31.95
CA HIS A 24 45.37 -88.19 31.93
C HIS A 24 46.52 -88.42 32.91
N ARG A 25 47.75 -88.33 32.39
CA ARG A 25 48.97 -88.43 33.19
C ARG A 25 49.40 -87.02 33.60
N ILE A 26 49.39 -86.75 34.88
CA ILE A 26 49.81 -85.45 35.43
C ILE A 26 51.32 -85.52 35.69
N ALA A 27 52.02 -84.39 35.52
CA ALA A 27 53.45 -84.29 35.85
C ALA A 27 53.66 -84.60 37.34
N GLY A 28 54.34 -85.71 37.63
CA GLY A 28 54.42 -86.31 38.97
C GLY A 28 54.14 -87.82 39.00
N GLY A 29 53.69 -88.42 37.89
CA GLY A 29 53.55 -89.88 37.75
C GLY A 29 52.19 -90.45 38.13
N GLU A 30 51.31 -89.63 38.69
CA GLU A 30 49.91 -90.00 38.98
C GLU A 30 49.08 -90.04 37.68
N VAL A 31 48.43 -91.17 37.42
CA VAL A 31 47.50 -91.34 36.29
C VAL A 31 46.08 -91.27 36.85
N ARG A 32 45.35 -90.21 36.50
CA ARG A 32 43.95 -90.05 36.90
C ARG A 32 43.06 -90.47 35.72
N GLY A 33 42.25 -91.50 35.94
CA GLY A 33 41.30 -92.02 34.96
C GLY A 33 39.92 -91.41 35.14
N HIS A 34 39.40 -90.76 34.11
CA HIS A 34 38.03 -90.30 34.08
C HIS A 34 37.21 -91.20 33.14
N VAL A 35 36.12 -91.75 33.65
CA VAL A 35 35.18 -92.56 32.85
C VAL A 35 34.10 -91.65 32.27
N LEU A 36 34.07 -91.55 30.95
CA LEU A 36 33.01 -90.89 30.21
C LEU A 36 31.90 -91.88 29.96
N THR A 37 30.93 -91.90 30.87
CA THR A 37 29.73 -92.72 30.73
C THR A 37 28.88 -92.24 29.53
N PRO A 38 28.06 -93.11 28.92
CA PRO A 38 27.26 -92.77 27.74
C PRO A 38 26.36 -91.55 27.99
N GLY A 39 25.79 -91.43 29.19
CA GLY A 39 24.95 -90.28 29.58
C GLY A 39 25.72 -88.95 29.63
N LYS A 40 26.98 -88.95 30.10
CA LYS A 40 27.82 -87.74 30.14
C LYS A 40 28.23 -87.29 28.74
N GLN A 41 28.52 -88.24 27.84
CA GLN A 41 28.85 -87.94 26.44
C GLN A 41 27.64 -87.41 25.67
N MET A 42 26.46 -87.98 25.88
CA MET A 42 25.21 -87.51 25.28
C MET A 42 24.87 -86.09 25.75
N LEU A 43 25.01 -85.80 27.04
CA LEU A 43 24.78 -84.45 27.58
C LEU A 43 25.78 -83.44 27.02
N ALA A 44 27.05 -83.81 26.90
CA ALA A 44 28.06 -82.98 26.27
C ALA A 44 27.75 -82.71 24.78
N ALA A 45 27.32 -83.73 24.03
CA ALA A 45 26.91 -83.58 22.64
C ALA A 45 25.69 -82.65 22.49
N LEU A 46 24.67 -82.81 23.35
CA LEU A 46 23.52 -81.92 23.40
C LEU A 46 23.91 -80.48 23.75
N ALA A 47 24.83 -80.29 24.69
CA ALA A 47 25.34 -78.96 25.05
C ALA A 47 26.08 -78.30 23.88
N VAL A 48 26.91 -79.04 23.13
CA VAL A 48 27.59 -78.53 21.93
C VAL A 48 26.60 -78.16 20.83
N VAL A 49 25.58 -79.00 20.59
CA VAL A 49 24.52 -78.70 19.61
C VAL A 49 23.70 -77.48 20.03
N ALA A 50 23.31 -77.40 21.31
CA ALA A 50 22.56 -76.26 21.85
C ALA A 50 23.38 -74.97 21.75
N PHE A 51 24.68 -75.02 22.10
CA PHE A 51 25.57 -73.88 21.98
C PHE A 51 25.78 -73.47 20.52
N GLY A 52 26.02 -74.42 19.62
CA GLY A 52 26.14 -74.17 18.18
C GLY A 52 24.86 -73.55 17.60
N GLY A 53 23.70 -74.11 17.95
CA GLY A 53 22.39 -73.56 17.58
C GLY A 53 22.19 -72.14 18.11
N TRP A 54 22.51 -71.90 19.38
CA TRP A 54 22.44 -70.57 19.98
C TRP A 54 23.36 -69.57 19.27
N THR A 55 24.61 -69.95 18.97
CA THR A 55 25.55 -69.07 18.26
C THR A 55 25.09 -68.73 16.85
N LEU A 56 24.47 -69.67 16.12
CA LEU A 56 23.90 -69.40 14.80
C LEU A 56 22.72 -68.44 14.88
N VAL A 57 21.81 -68.64 15.83
CA VAL A 57 20.66 -67.74 16.04
C VAL A 57 21.12 -66.34 16.46
N ALA A 58 22.06 -66.25 17.40
CA ALA A 58 22.61 -64.97 17.87
C ALA A 58 23.34 -64.22 16.75
N SER A 59 24.16 -64.94 15.96
CA SER A 59 24.90 -64.34 14.83
C SER A 59 23.94 -63.88 13.72
N GLY A 60 22.93 -64.70 13.39
CA GLY A 60 21.89 -64.33 12.43
C GLY A 60 21.08 -63.12 12.89
N GLY A 61 20.72 -63.06 14.18
CA GLY A 61 20.04 -61.92 14.78
C GLY A 61 20.86 -60.64 14.73
N PHE A 62 22.17 -60.70 14.99
CA PHE A 62 23.06 -59.54 14.90
C PHE A 62 23.20 -59.03 13.46
N LEU A 63 23.36 -59.93 12.49
CA LEU A 63 23.41 -59.54 11.06
C LEU A 63 22.10 -58.90 10.61
N PHE A 64 20.96 -59.45 11.04
CA PHE A 64 19.65 -58.87 10.77
C PHE A 64 19.48 -57.48 11.37
N ASP A 65 19.85 -57.30 12.65
CA ASP A 65 19.80 -56.01 13.34
C ASP A 65 20.71 -54.96 12.69
N LEU A 66 21.91 -55.37 12.24
CA LEU A 66 22.83 -54.48 11.52
C LEU A 66 22.22 -53.95 10.22
N ILE A 67 21.57 -54.82 9.43
CA ILE A 67 20.91 -54.45 8.17
C ILE A 67 19.71 -53.53 8.44
N VAL A 68 18.87 -53.86 9.42
CA VAL A 68 17.69 -53.05 9.78
C VAL A 68 18.11 -51.67 10.26
N ARG A 69 19.15 -51.56 11.09
CA ARG A 69 19.69 -50.28 11.57
C ARG A 69 20.32 -49.47 10.46
N ALA A 70 21.07 -50.09 9.55
CA ALA A 70 21.65 -49.40 8.39
C ALA A 70 20.54 -48.75 7.54
N ASN A 71 19.51 -49.53 7.20
CA ASN A 71 18.36 -49.02 6.44
C ASN A 71 17.60 -47.91 7.19
N ALA A 72 17.43 -48.05 8.52
CA ALA A 72 16.77 -47.02 9.33
C ALA A 72 17.59 -45.72 9.38
N ASN A 73 18.91 -45.80 9.50
CA ASN A 73 19.81 -44.65 9.48
C ASN A 73 19.79 -43.93 8.13
N ASP A 74 19.81 -44.70 7.02
CA ASP A 74 19.72 -44.15 5.68
C ASP A 74 18.38 -43.43 5.48
N ALA A 75 17.27 -44.04 5.89
CA ALA A 75 15.94 -43.42 5.83
C ALA A 75 15.85 -42.13 6.67
N ILE A 76 16.43 -42.12 7.88
CA ILE A 76 16.47 -40.93 8.73
C ILE A 76 17.32 -39.83 8.09
N SER A 77 18.49 -40.17 7.53
CA SER A 77 19.37 -39.20 6.88
C SER A 77 18.71 -38.56 5.65
N GLN A 78 18.00 -39.35 4.85
CA GLN A 78 17.26 -38.88 3.69
C GLN A 78 16.10 -37.96 4.10
N ASN A 79 15.32 -38.35 5.12
CA ASN A 79 14.23 -37.53 5.65
C ASN A 79 14.73 -36.21 6.24
N ARG A 80 15.86 -36.25 6.96
CA ARG A 80 16.50 -35.06 7.52
C ARG A 80 17.01 -34.14 6.41
N ALA A 81 17.72 -34.67 5.42
CA ALA A 81 18.19 -33.90 4.28
C ALA A 81 17.02 -33.31 3.46
N ALA A 82 15.93 -34.04 3.30
CA ALA A 82 14.72 -33.55 2.64
C ALA A 82 14.07 -32.40 3.44
N SER A 83 14.00 -32.53 4.77
CA SER A 83 13.46 -31.49 5.66
C SER A 83 14.33 -30.23 5.67
N GLU A 84 15.65 -30.39 5.73
CA GLU A 84 16.61 -29.29 5.68
C GLU A 84 16.52 -28.55 4.34
N ARG A 85 16.39 -29.27 3.21
CA ARG A 85 16.16 -28.67 1.89
C ARG A 85 14.85 -27.91 1.81
N LEU A 86 13.76 -28.48 2.33
CA LEU A 86 12.46 -27.83 2.33
C LEU A 86 12.49 -26.54 3.16
N ASN A 87 13.08 -26.57 4.35
CA ASN A 87 13.21 -25.40 5.19
C ASN A 87 14.07 -24.32 4.52
N ALA A 88 15.17 -24.70 3.88
CA ALA A 88 16.00 -23.78 3.11
C ALA A 88 15.24 -23.16 1.91
N ASP A 89 14.43 -23.96 1.18
CA ASP A 89 13.60 -23.46 0.08
C ASP A 89 12.52 -22.50 0.58
N LEU A 90 11.83 -22.83 1.68
CA LEU A 90 10.83 -21.95 2.28
C LEU A 90 11.44 -20.63 2.74
N GLN A 91 12.61 -20.66 3.37
CA GLN A 91 13.32 -19.47 3.79
C GLN A 91 13.74 -18.62 2.59
N ALA A 92 14.30 -19.23 1.54
CA ALA A 92 14.65 -18.52 0.31
C ALA A 92 13.42 -17.89 -0.38
N ARG A 93 12.26 -18.56 -0.36
CA ARG A 93 11.00 -18.01 -0.86
C ARG A 93 10.55 -16.81 -0.04
N LEU A 94 10.62 -16.88 1.28
CA LEU A 94 10.28 -15.74 2.15
C LEU A 94 11.21 -14.56 1.91
N ASP A 95 12.52 -14.78 1.85
CA ASP A 95 13.50 -13.73 1.58
C ASP A 95 13.26 -13.08 0.20
N SER A 96 13.02 -13.88 -0.83
CA SER A 96 12.71 -13.37 -2.17
C SER A 96 11.39 -12.60 -2.21
N ALA A 97 10.37 -13.04 -1.46
CA ALA A 97 9.09 -12.33 -1.34
C ALA A 97 9.25 -10.99 -0.62
N VAL A 98 10.03 -10.94 0.46
CA VAL A 98 10.34 -9.71 1.19
C VAL A 98 11.11 -8.72 0.32
N VAL A 99 12.11 -9.18 -0.45
CA VAL A 99 12.86 -8.32 -1.38
C VAL A 99 11.94 -7.76 -2.47
N ARG A 100 11.09 -8.60 -3.08
CA ARG A 100 10.11 -8.14 -4.09
C ARG A 100 9.14 -7.11 -3.50
N MET A 101 8.57 -7.39 -2.33
CA MET A 101 7.64 -6.48 -1.67
C MET A 101 8.31 -5.17 -1.26
N SER A 102 9.56 -5.21 -0.79
CA SER A 102 10.33 -4.01 -0.44
C SER A 102 10.65 -3.17 -1.68
N ALA A 103 11.02 -3.82 -2.80
CA ALA A 103 11.22 -3.14 -4.07
C ALA A 103 9.93 -2.51 -4.61
N THR A 104 8.80 -3.22 -4.55
CA THR A 104 7.49 -2.68 -4.92
C THR A 104 7.08 -1.52 -4.01
N ASN A 105 7.25 -1.64 -2.70
CA ASN A 105 6.92 -0.56 -1.76
C ASN A 105 7.81 0.67 -1.96
N GLY A 106 9.11 0.50 -2.21
CA GLY A 106 10.02 1.59 -2.53
C GLY A 106 9.57 2.33 -3.80
N SER A 107 9.23 1.60 -4.86
CA SER A 107 8.69 2.18 -6.09
C SER A 107 7.36 2.93 -5.85
N LEU A 108 6.47 2.39 -5.02
CA LEU A 108 5.21 3.06 -4.69
C LEU A 108 5.43 4.32 -3.85
N ASP A 109 6.40 4.33 -2.94
CA ASP A 109 6.73 5.53 -2.16
C ASP A 109 7.33 6.63 -3.04
N GLU A 110 8.22 6.28 -3.97
CA GLU A 110 8.74 7.21 -4.97
C GLU A 110 7.61 7.84 -5.82
N MET A 111 6.65 7.02 -6.26
CA MET A 111 5.46 7.49 -6.97
C MET A 111 4.61 8.42 -6.10
N ALA A 112 4.39 8.07 -4.82
CA ALA A 112 3.64 8.91 -3.89
C ALA A 112 4.33 10.28 -3.71
N GLN A 113 5.64 10.30 -3.48
CA GLN A 113 6.41 11.54 -3.37
C GLN A 113 6.39 12.37 -4.66
N MET A 114 6.39 11.73 -5.83
CA MET A 114 6.27 12.42 -7.12
C MET A 114 4.89 13.07 -7.28
N VAL A 115 3.82 12.34 -6.99
CA VAL A 115 2.43 12.82 -7.04
C VAL A 115 2.22 13.97 -6.05
N GLU A 116 2.75 13.86 -4.83
CA GLU A 116 2.70 14.91 -3.82
C GLU A 116 3.45 16.18 -4.24
N ARG A 117 4.65 16.05 -4.81
CA ARG A 117 5.43 17.20 -5.32
C ARG A 117 4.68 17.94 -6.45
N ARG A 118 4.07 17.19 -7.37
CA ARG A 118 3.24 17.77 -8.45
C ARG A 118 2.00 18.45 -7.89
N HIS A 119 1.34 17.84 -6.91
CA HIS A 119 0.19 18.46 -6.25
C HIS A 119 0.58 19.73 -5.50
N ALA A 120 1.72 19.75 -4.80
CA ALA A 120 2.23 20.96 -4.15
C ALA A 120 2.44 22.09 -5.19
N ALA A 121 3.02 21.78 -6.35
CA ALA A 121 3.14 22.75 -7.45
C ALA A 121 1.77 23.25 -7.95
N LEU A 122 0.78 22.37 -8.12
CA LEU A 122 -0.58 22.76 -8.49
C LEU A 122 -1.20 23.70 -7.44
N THR A 123 -1.05 23.39 -6.15
CA THR A 123 -1.57 24.23 -5.07
C THR A 123 -0.87 25.58 -5.01
N GLN A 124 0.42 25.66 -5.35
CA GLN A 124 1.13 26.93 -5.46
C GLN A 124 0.59 27.77 -6.62
N VAL A 125 0.31 27.14 -7.77
CA VAL A 125 -0.31 27.82 -8.92
C VAL A 125 -1.71 28.30 -8.60
N MET A 126 -2.54 27.46 -7.94
CA MET A 126 -3.85 27.86 -7.46
C MET A 126 -3.76 28.92 -6.36
N GLY A 127 -2.70 28.90 -5.55
CA GLY A 127 -2.39 29.93 -4.57
C GLY A 127 -2.20 31.30 -5.20
N MET A 128 -1.64 31.40 -6.41
CA MET A 128 -1.50 32.69 -7.12
C MET A 128 -2.85 33.41 -7.38
N PHE A 129 -3.99 32.75 -7.18
CA PHE A 129 -5.31 33.39 -7.09
C PHE A 129 -5.54 34.06 -5.73
N HIS A 130 -4.70 35.04 -5.40
CA HIS A 130 -4.90 35.96 -4.27
C HIS A 130 -5.64 37.23 -4.69
N GLY A 131 -6.19 37.96 -3.70
CA GLY A 131 -6.81 39.28 -3.91
C GLY A 131 -8.33 39.28 -4.10
N VAL A 132 -8.95 38.11 -4.34
CA VAL A 132 -10.41 38.02 -4.42
C VAL A 132 -10.98 37.56 -3.08
N GLU A 133 -11.91 38.34 -2.53
CA GLU A 133 -12.58 38.05 -1.27
C GLU A 133 -13.21 36.64 -1.26
N GLY A 134 -12.84 35.82 -0.28
CA GLY A 134 -13.34 34.46 -0.10
C GLY A 134 -12.69 33.37 -0.97
N ALA A 135 -11.83 33.74 -1.93
CA ALA A 135 -11.16 32.77 -2.81
C ALA A 135 -10.20 31.86 -2.04
N GLU A 136 -9.41 32.42 -1.13
CA GLU A 136 -8.46 31.66 -0.30
C GLU A 136 -9.15 30.59 0.55
N ALA A 137 -10.30 30.93 1.13
CA ALA A 137 -11.09 29.99 1.92
C ALA A 137 -11.70 28.88 1.05
N ALA A 138 -12.16 29.22 -0.16
CA ALA A 138 -12.78 28.27 -1.08
C ALA A 138 -11.75 27.30 -1.71
N LEU A 139 -10.54 27.79 -1.99
CA LEU A 139 -9.46 27.08 -2.68
C LEU A 139 -8.43 26.47 -1.73
N LYS A 140 -8.70 26.46 -0.42
CA LYS A 140 -7.79 25.88 0.56
C LYS A 140 -7.59 24.37 0.32
N PRO A 141 -6.35 23.88 0.17
CA PRO A 141 -6.06 22.45 0.06
C PRO A 141 -6.48 21.66 1.31
N ALA A 142 -6.84 20.40 1.13
CA ALA A 142 -7.10 19.52 2.27
C ALA A 142 -5.79 19.18 2.97
N PRO A 143 -5.80 18.90 4.29
CA PRO A 143 -4.62 18.42 4.97
C PRO A 143 -4.13 17.12 4.31
N MET A 144 -2.86 17.10 3.92
CA MET A 144 -2.25 15.94 3.29
C MET A 144 -2.22 14.72 4.23
N ALA A 145 -2.21 13.54 3.61
CA ALA A 145 -1.96 12.29 4.33
C ALA A 145 -0.60 12.33 5.04
N ARG A 146 -0.48 11.60 6.15
CA ARG A 146 0.75 11.62 6.95
C ARG A 146 1.87 10.91 6.18
N PRO A 147 3.14 11.31 6.33
CA PRO A 147 4.26 10.63 5.68
C PRO A 147 4.34 9.13 5.98
N ASN A 148 3.87 8.72 7.16
CA ASN A 148 3.85 7.32 7.60
C ASN A 148 2.64 6.52 7.08
N ASP A 149 1.68 7.15 6.39
CA ASP A 149 0.57 6.44 5.78
C ASP A 149 1.05 5.61 4.59
N ALA A 150 0.37 4.49 4.32
CA ALA A 150 0.67 3.64 3.17
C ALA A 150 0.72 4.48 1.87
N PRO A 151 1.72 4.30 0.98
CA PRO A 151 1.89 5.12 -0.22
C PRO A 151 0.63 5.21 -1.09
N LEU A 152 -0.11 4.12 -1.24
CA LEU A 152 -1.37 4.10 -1.98
C LEU A 152 -2.43 5.04 -1.39
N ARG A 153 -2.52 5.10 -0.05
CA ARG A 153 -3.46 6.00 0.64
C ARG A 153 -3.06 7.46 0.42
N ARG A 154 -1.76 7.76 0.42
CA ARG A 154 -1.24 9.11 0.12
C ARG A 154 -1.58 9.54 -1.30
N ILE A 155 -1.35 8.66 -2.29
CA ILE A 155 -1.72 8.91 -3.70
C ILE A 155 -3.22 9.16 -3.84
N LEU A 156 -4.07 8.33 -3.21
CA LEU A 156 -5.52 8.49 -3.26
C LEU A 156 -5.97 9.80 -2.60
N ALA A 157 -5.40 10.15 -1.45
CA ALA A 157 -5.71 11.41 -0.77
C ALA A 157 -5.37 12.62 -1.66
N VAL A 158 -4.21 12.60 -2.32
CA VAL A 158 -3.82 13.66 -3.26
C VAL A 158 -4.80 13.74 -4.43
N ARG A 159 -5.15 12.62 -5.07
CA ARG A 159 -6.09 12.63 -6.21
C ARG A 159 -7.47 13.14 -5.79
N MET A 160 -7.97 12.71 -4.63
CA MET A 160 -9.24 13.20 -4.11
C MET A 160 -9.21 14.71 -3.83
N ASP A 161 -8.09 15.23 -3.32
CA ASP A 161 -7.96 16.67 -3.09
C ASP A 161 -7.83 17.47 -4.38
N GLN A 162 -7.11 16.96 -5.39
CA GLN A 162 -7.05 17.55 -6.73
C GLN A 162 -8.44 17.70 -7.35
N GLU A 163 -9.23 16.62 -7.32
CA GLU A 163 -10.60 16.62 -7.82
C GLU A 163 -11.48 17.64 -7.09
N ARG A 164 -11.38 17.66 -5.76
CA ARG A 164 -12.12 18.59 -4.91
C ARG A 164 -11.72 20.05 -5.19
N LEU A 165 -10.43 20.35 -5.32
CA LEU A 165 -9.93 21.71 -5.55
C LEU A 165 -10.39 22.25 -6.90
N ILE A 166 -10.32 21.43 -7.96
CA ILE A 166 -10.77 21.83 -9.29
C ILE A 166 -12.28 22.12 -9.28
N ALA A 167 -13.09 21.24 -8.69
CA ALA A 167 -14.53 21.45 -8.58
C ALA A 167 -14.87 22.72 -7.77
N ARG A 168 -14.18 22.93 -6.64
CA ARG A 168 -14.35 24.14 -5.82
C ARG A 168 -13.94 25.41 -6.56
N ALA A 169 -12.88 25.35 -7.35
CA ALA A 169 -12.41 26.46 -8.17
C ALA A 169 -13.43 26.85 -9.24
N GLU A 170 -13.99 25.84 -9.92
CA GLU A 170 -15.02 26.03 -10.93
C GLU A 170 -16.28 26.65 -10.33
N ASP A 171 -16.84 26.05 -9.27
CA ASP A 171 -18.04 26.54 -8.59
C ASP A 171 -17.85 27.98 -8.06
N PHE A 172 -16.70 28.24 -7.44
CA PHE A 172 -16.38 29.55 -6.89
C PHE A 172 -16.27 30.59 -8.01
N ALA A 173 -15.49 30.31 -9.04
CA ALA A 173 -15.26 31.20 -10.17
C ALA A 173 -16.57 31.50 -10.92
N GLN A 174 -17.34 30.45 -11.26
CA GLN A 174 -18.59 30.59 -11.98
C GLN A 174 -19.62 31.40 -11.17
N SER A 175 -19.84 31.06 -9.91
CA SER A 175 -20.84 31.76 -9.09
C SER A 175 -20.48 33.24 -8.88
N ARG A 176 -19.19 33.56 -8.69
CA ARG A 176 -18.73 34.94 -8.52
C ARG A 176 -18.82 35.70 -9.85
N ALA A 177 -18.40 35.10 -10.96
CA ALA A 177 -18.49 35.70 -12.29
C ALA A 177 -19.95 35.98 -12.68
N GLU A 178 -20.88 35.06 -12.41
CA GLU A 178 -22.31 35.27 -12.67
C GLU A 178 -22.89 36.44 -11.87
N ARG A 179 -22.54 36.55 -10.58
CA ARG A 179 -22.92 37.69 -9.73
C ARG A 179 -22.37 39.00 -10.26
N LEU A 180 -21.10 39.02 -10.65
CA LEU A 180 -20.48 40.20 -11.23
C LEU A 180 -21.18 40.57 -12.53
N ARG A 181 -21.33 39.64 -13.48
CA ARG A 181 -22.04 39.86 -14.75
C ARG A 181 -23.44 40.43 -14.55
N LEU A 182 -24.17 39.96 -13.54
CA LEU A 182 -25.47 40.52 -13.19
C LEU A 182 -25.34 41.97 -12.71
N ALA A 183 -24.39 42.27 -11.83
CA ALA A 183 -24.14 43.64 -11.36
C ALA A 183 -23.80 44.60 -12.52
N PHE A 184 -22.91 44.18 -13.45
CA PHE A 184 -22.62 44.95 -14.66
C PHE A 184 -23.89 45.22 -15.49
N ARG A 185 -24.72 44.21 -15.73
CA ARG A 185 -25.98 44.38 -16.47
C ARG A 185 -26.97 45.32 -15.77
N LEU A 186 -27.07 45.23 -14.44
CA LEU A 186 -27.91 46.14 -13.64
C LEU A 186 -27.41 47.58 -13.70
N ALA A 187 -26.10 47.78 -13.82
CA ALA A 187 -25.49 49.08 -14.05
C ALA A 187 -25.56 49.56 -15.51
N GLY A 188 -26.20 48.81 -16.41
CA GLY A 188 -26.28 49.11 -17.84
C GLY A 188 -24.96 48.91 -18.59
N LEU A 189 -23.98 48.25 -17.98
CA LEU A 189 -22.69 47.93 -18.58
C LEU A 189 -22.72 46.55 -19.26
N ASN A 190 -21.99 46.40 -20.36
CA ASN A 190 -21.81 45.10 -21.00
C ASN A 190 -20.65 44.35 -20.33
N PRO A 191 -20.91 43.26 -19.56
CA PRO A 191 -19.84 42.53 -18.89
C PRO A 191 -18.80 41.92 -19.85
N ALA A 192 -19.19 41.62 -21.09
CA ALA A 192 -18.27 41.04 -22.07
C ALA A 192 -17.15 42.01 -22.48
N ALA A 193 -17.30 43.32 -22.24
CA ALA A 193 -16.25 44.31 -22.49
C ALA A 193 -15.15 44.31 -21.42
N TYR A 194 -15.41 43.70 -20.26
CA TYR A 194 -14.51 43.66 -19.10
C TYR A 194 -13.96 42.27 -18.82
N SER A 195 -14.54 41.24 -19.43
CA SER A 195 -13.96 39.91 -19.45
C SER A 195 -12.80 39.88 -20.46
N PRO A 196 -11.60 39.40 -20.09
CA PRO A 196 -10.48 39.31 -21.02
C PRO A 196 -10.79 38.31 -22.13
N GLN A 197 -11.31 38.79 -23.27
CA GLN A 197 -11.40 37.99 -24.50
C GLN A 197 -10.00 37.80 -25.08
N GLY A 198 -9.40 36.63 -24.82
CA GLY A 198 -8.21 36.16 -25.53
C GLY A 198 -6.87 36.80 -25.13
N SER A 199 -6.83 37.64 -24.09
CA SER A 199 -5.57 38.17 -23.54
C SER A 199 -5.06 37.23 -22.44
N GLY A 200 -4.03 36.45 -22.77
CA GLY A 200 -3.32 35.61 -21.81
C GLY A 200 -2.72 36.46 -20.69
N LEU A 201 -3.07 36.13 -19.45
CA LEU A 201 -2.43 36.68 -18.26
C LEU A 201 -0.93 36.38 -18.29
N GLY A 202 -0.13 37.41 -17.94
CA GLY A 202 1.32 37.37 -17.79
C GLY A 202 1.80 36.45 -16.67
N GLY A 203 1.71 35.14 -16.91
CA GLY A 203 2.58 34.12 -16.32
C GLY A 203 3.54 33.60 -17.39
N PRO A 204 4.52 32.75 -17.04
CA PRO A 204 5.34 32.06 -18.03
C PRO A 204 4.44 31.46 -19.11
N LEU A 205 4.65 31.87 -20.37
CA LEU A 205 3.90 31.37 -21.53
C LEU A 205 4.28 29.91 -21.75
N VAL A 206 3.70 29.01 -20.97
CA VAL A 206 3.56 27.63 -21.40
C VAL A 206 2.45 27.67 -22.44
N GLU A 207 2.72 27.22 -23.65
CA GLU A 207 1.76 27.09 -24.75
C GLU A 207 0.66 26.05 -24.39
N ALA A 208 -0.12 26.32 -23.35
CA ALA A 208 -1.16 25.45 -22.79
C ALA A 208 -2.49 25.59 -23.56
N LYS A 209 -2.44 25.98 -24.83
CA LYS A 209 -3.63 25.96 -25.69
C LYS A 209 -4.02 24.52 -26.03
N ASP A 210 -3.05 23.61 -26.12
CA ASP A 210 -3.31 22.18 -26.35
C ASP A 210 -3.45 21.43 -25.01
N PRO A 211 -4.62 20.84 -24.70
CA PRO A 211 -4.76 20.01 -23.50
C PRO A 211 -3.76 18.86 -23.44
N ARG A 212 -3.32 18.33 -24.59
CA ARG A 212 -2.35 17.23 -24.66
C ARG A 212 -0.97 17.65 -24.19
N ALA A 213 -0.54 18.86 -24.56
CA ALA A 213 0.72 19.43 -24.09
C ALA A 213 0.68 19.65 -22.57
N LEU A 214 -0.43 20.18 -22.06
CA LEU A 214 -0.64 20.38 -20.63
C LEU A 214 -0.68 19.04 -19.87
N ALA A 215 -1.34 18.02 -20.43
CA ALA A 215 -1.39 16.67 -19.90
C ALA A 215 0.00 16.04 -19.81
N ALA A 216 0.83 16.18 -20.85
CA ALA A 216 2.20 15.68 -20.88
C ALA A 216 3.11 16.40 -19.86
N ILE A 217 2.98 17.72 -19.72
CA ILE A 217 3.78 18.52 -18.77
C ILE A 217 3.43 18.16 -17.32
N MET A 218 2.14 18.02 -17.02
CA MET A 218 1.68 17.70 -15.67
C MET A 218 1.67 16.20 -15.37
N ASP A 219 1.91 15.35 -16.38
CA ASP A 219 1.81 13.89 -16.33
C ASP A 219 0.45 13.44 -15.76
N VAL A 220 -0.59 13.94 -16.40
CA VAL A 220 -2.01 13.68 -16.09
C VAL A 220 -2.73 13.19 -17.35
N ASP A 221 -3.91 12.63 -17.16
CA ASP A 221 -4.78 12.25 -18.27
C ASP A 221 -5.41 13.46 -18.96
N GLU A 222 -5.70 13.31 -20.25
CA GLU A 222 -6.28 14.37 -21.08
C GLU A 222 -7.57 14.99 -20.50
N PRO A 223 -8.56 14.21 -20.01
CA PRO A 223 -9.77 14.78 -19.42
C PRO A 223 -9.48 15.67 -18.20
N PHE A 224 -8.51 15.29 -17.37
CA PHE A 224 -8.10 16.07 -16.22
C PHE A 224 -7.42 17.38 -16.62
N ALA A 225 -6.55 17.35 -17.63
CA ALA A 225 -5.93 18.56 -18.18
C ALA A 225 -6.98 19.55 -18.74
N VAL A 226 -7.99 19.04 -19.44
CA VAL A 226 -9.13 19.85 -19.94
C VAL A 226 -9.85 20.55 -18.80
N ARG A 227 -10.11 19.84 -17.68
CA ARG A 227 -10.77 20.42 -16.49
C ARG A 227 -9.92 21.48 -15.79
N ILE A 228 -8.61 21.26 -15.65
CA ILE A 228 -7.70 22.28 -15.11
C ILE A 228 -7.77 23.56 -15.93
N ARG A 229 -7.75 23.43 -17.26
CA ARG A 229 -7.88 24.60 -18.14
C ARG A 229 -9.23 25.30 -17.97
N HIS A 230 -10.34 24.57 -17.96
CA HIS A 230 -11.65 25.17 -17.72
C HIS A 230 -11.72 25.93 -16.39
N ALA A 231 -11.18 25.34 -15.31
CA ALA A 231 -11.10 26.02 -14.01
C ALA A 231 -10.23 27.28 -14.08
N ALA A 232 -9.08 27.24 -14.77
CA ALA A 232 -8.20 28.38 -14.95
C ALA A 232 -8.86 29.51 -15.78
N ASP A 233 -9.55 29.16 -16.87
CA ASP A 233 -10.27 30.11 -17.73
C ASP A 233 -11.41 30.79 -16.95
N ASN A 234 -12.19 30.02 -16.20
CA ASN A 234 -13.27 30.54 -15.35
C ASN A 234 -12.72 31.48 -14.26
N LEU A 235 -11.61 31.12 -13.62
CA LEU A 235 -10.95 31.97 -12.63
C LEU A 235 -10.41 33.26 -13.23
N ASN A 236 -9.83 33.20 -14.43
CA ASN A 236 -9.33 34.37 -15.16
C ASN A 236 -10.47 35.33 -15.53
N ASP A 237 -11.55 34.82 -16.11
CA ASP A 237 -12.74 35.59 -16.44
C ASP A 237 -13.37 36.25 -15.19
N MET A 238 -13.47 35.48 -14.09
CA MET A 238 -13.93 35.99 -12.81
C MET A 238 -13.04 37.12 -12.28
N ARG A 239 -11.70 36.96 -12.34
CA ARG A 239 -10.75 37.98 -11.90
C ARG A 239 -10.86 39.24 -12.75
N GLY A 240 -10.93 39.13 -14.08
CA GLY A 240 -11.08 40.30 -14.95
C GLY A 240 -12.34 41.10 -14.64
N LEU A 241 -13.46 40.41 -14.37
CA LEU A 241 -14.69 41.07 -13.91
C LEU A 241 -14.56 41.69 -12.52
N ALA A 242 -13.81 41.06 -11.60
CA ALA A 242 -13.59 41.57 -10.25
C ALA A 242 -12.70 42.82 -10.27
N ASP A 243 -11.58 42.78 -10.98
CA ASP A 243 -10.65 43.91 -11.15
C ASP A 243 -11.36 45.10 -11.81
N ALA A 244 -12.18 44.83 -12.84
CA ALA A 244 -12.99 45.87 -13.46
C ALA A 244 -14.01 46.46 -12.46
N ALA A 245 -14.64 45.63 -11.64
CA ALA A 245 -15.60 46.09 -10.64
C ALA A 245 -14.97 46.99 -9.56
N GLU A 246 -13.72 46.75 -9.16
CA GLU A 246 -13.00 47.63 -8.23
C GLU A 246 -12.71 49.03 -8.81
N SER A 247 -12.59 49.13 -10.14
CA SER A 247 -12.35 50.41 -10.82
C SER A 247 -13.62 51.20 -11.15
N LEU A 248 -14.80 50.58 -11.03
CA LEU A 248 -16.07 51.16 -11.44
C LEU A 248 -16.85 51.73 -10.25
N PRO A 249 -17.66 52.78 -10.46
CA PRO A 249 -18.39 53.48 -9.38
C PRO A 249 -19.62 52.69 -8.90
N PHE A 250 -19.41 51.45 -8.44
CA PHE A 250 -20.48 50.59 -7.92
C PHE A 250 -20.84 50.88 -6.46
N ASP A 251 -19.97 51.57 -5.71
CA ASP A 251 -20.26 51.94 -4.34
C ASP A 251 -21.29 53.06 -4.21
N ARG A 252 -21.96 53.11 -3.05
CA ARG A 252 -22.87 54.21 -2.73
C ARG A 252 -22.07 55.42 -2.25
N PRO A 253 -22.31 56.63 -2.76
CA PRO A 253 -21.59 57.83 -2.33
C PRO A 253 -21.92 58.24 -0.89
N THR A 254 -23.03 57.75 -0.34
CA THR A 254 -23.46 58.03 1.03
C THR A 254 -24.40 56.92 1.55
N GLN A 255 -24.44 56.73 2.87
CA GLN A 255 -25.35 55.80 3.55
C GLN A 255 -26.78 56.35 3.68
N ALA A 256 -27.03 57.56 3.16
CA ALA A 256 -28.33 58.20 3.22
C ALA A 256 -29.41 57.51 2.37
N ARG A 257 -30.68 57.78 2.71
CA ARG A 257 -31.85 57.22 2.03
C ARG A 257 -31.98 57.84 0.64
N THR A 258 -32.05 57.00 -0.39
CA THR A 258 -32.38 57.44 -1.75
C THR A 258 -33.83 57.96 -1.79
N THR A 259 -34.02 59.20 -2.24
CA THR A 259 -35.35 59.81 -2.40
C THR A 259 -35.82 59.86 -3.84
N SER A 260 -34.90 59.90 -4.81
CA SER A 260 -35.27 59.91 -6.22
C SER A 260 -34.27 59.14 -7.10
N GLY A 261 -34.84 58.42 -8.07
CA GLY A 261 -34.18 57.66 -9.14
C GLY A 261 -33.54 58.54 -10.22
N PHE A 262 -32.55 58.02 -10.92
CA PHE A 262 -32.21 58.49 -12.26
C PHE A 262 -33.33 58.15 -13.25
N GLY A 263 -33.60 59.01 -14.23
CA GLY A 263 -34.56 58.75 -15.30
C GLY A 263 -35.70 59.77 -15.36
N VAL A 264 -36.77 59.45 -16.10
CA VAL A 264 -37.87 60.39 -16.35
C VAL A 264 -38.82 60.42 -15.14
N ARG A 265 -39.11 61.62 -14.63
CA ARG A 265 -40.11 61.87 -13.59
C ARG A 265 -41.06 63.00 -13.99
N PHE A 266 -42.24 63.02 -13.40
CA PHE A 266 -43.16 64.15 -13.57
C PHE A 266 -42.69 65.31 -12.68
N ASP A 267 -42.48 66.47 -13.30
CA ASP A 267 -42.15 67.71 -12.59
C ASP A 267 -43.36 68.15 -11.74
N PRO A 268 -43.20 68.32 -10.42
CA PRO A 268 -44.30 68.64 -9.52
C PRO A 268 -44.87 70.05 -9.72
N PHE A 269 -44.17 70.95 -10.42
CA PHE A 269 -44.60 72.33 -10.64
C PHE A 269 -45.36 72.53 -11.95
N ASN A 270 -45.03 71.78 -13.00
CA ASN A 270 -45.66 71.93 -14.32
C ASN A 270 -46.31 70.65 -14.87
N GLY A 271 -46.18 69.52 -14.17
CA GLY A 271 -46.80 68.24 -14.54
C GLY A 271 -46.24 67.61 -15.81
N ARG A 272 -45.07 68.05 -16.29
CA ARG A 272 -44.46 67.51 -17.51
C ARG A 272 -43.41 66.44 -17.20
N PRO A 273 -43.17 65.48 -18.11
CA PRO A 273 -42.02 64.59 -18.01
C PRO A 273 -40.72 65.39 -18.08
N ALA A 274 -39.89 65.27 -17.04
CA ALA A 274 -38.56 65.84 -16.95
C ALA A 274 -37.53 64.73 -16.69
N LEU A 275 -36.37 64.82 -17.36
CA LEU A 275 -35.28 63.88 -17.16
C LEU A 275 -34.48 64.25 -15.91
N HIS A 276 -34.50 63.39 -14.91
CA HIS A 276 -33.62 63.48 -13.75
C HIS A 276 -32.27 62.85 -14.09
N GLN A 277 -31.24 63.68 -14.26
CA GLN A 277 -29.90 63.27 -14.66
C GLN A 277 -29.03 62.78 -13.50
N GLY A 278 -29.62 62.50 -12.35
CA GLY A 278 -28.90 62.09 -11.15
C GLY A 278 -29.75 61.25 -10.20
N GLN A 279 -29.20 60.97 -9.03
CA GLN A 279 -29.84 60.24 -7.95
C GLN A 279 -29.82 61.12 -6.70
N ASP A 280 -30.99 61.32 -6.08
CA ASP A 280 -31.10 62.16 -4.89
C ASP A 280 -31.07 61.30 -3.62
N PHE A 281 -30.31 61.74 -2.63
CA PHE A 281 -30.22 61.13 -1.30
C PHE A 281 -30.58 62.17 -0.24
N ALA A 282 -31.57 61.87 0.62
CA ALA A 282 -31.95 62.75 1.71
C ALA A 282 -31.16 62.43 2.98
N ALA A 283 -30.45 63.43 3.50
CA ALA A 283 -29.63 63.33 4.69
C ALA A 283 -29.58 64.67 5.45
N PRO A 284 -29.26 64.67 6.76
CA PRO A 284 -28.94 65.90 7.49
C PRO A 284 -27.74 66.65 6.89
N LEU A 285 -27.64 67.94 7.22
CA LEU A 285 -26.48 68.76 6.87
C LEU A 285 -25.19 68.11 7.41
N ASN A 286 -24.09 68.23 6.67
CA ASN A 286 -22.77 67.65 7.00
C ASN A 286 -22.71 66.11 6.99
N THR A 287 -23.64 65.42 6.32
CA THR A 287 -23.50 63.99 6.06
C THR A 287 -22.31 63.74 5.11
N PRO A 288 -21.35 62.86 5.46
CA PRO A 288 -20.21 62.56 4.61
C PRO A 288 -20.62 62.01 3.23
N ILE A 289 -19.88 62.43 2.20
CA ILE A 289 -19.97 61.93 0.82
C ILE A 289 -18.62 61.34 0.46
N TYR A 290 -18.62 60.13 -0.07
CA TYR A 290 -17.43 59.38 -0.45
C TYR A 290 -17.36 59.21 -1.97
N ALA A 291 -16.14 59.11 -2.50
CA ALA A 291 -15.92 58.70 -3.87
C ALA A 291 -16.38 57.24 -4.04
N THR A 292 -17.11 56.97 -5.13
CA THR A 292 -17.67 55.63 -5.40
C THR A 292 -16.71 54.72 -6.17
N ALA A 293 -15.61 55.29 -6.68
CA ALA A 293 -14.50 54.59 -7.32
C ALA A 293 -13.21 55.44 -7.24
N PRO A 294 -12.04 54.82 -7.42
CA PRO A 294 -10.78 55.54 -7.60
C PRO A 294 -10.83 56.50 -8.80
N GLY A 295 -10.25 57.69 -8.67
CA GLY A 295 -10.24 58.68 -9.74
C GLY A 295 -9.53 59.98 -9.36
N VAL A 296 -9.57 60.97 -10.26
CA VAL A 296 -9.00 62.32 -10.07
C VAL A 296 -10.13 63.33 -10.22
N VAL A 297 -10.17 64.33 -9.33
CA VAL A 297 -11.12 65.45 -9.44
C VAL A 297 -10.65 66.39 -10.55
N SER A 298 -11.53 66.67 -11.52
CA SER A 298 -11.27 67.51 -12.70
C SER A 298 -12.13 68.77 -12.72
#